data_AF-A0A382A728-F1
#
_entry.id   AF-A0A382A728-F1
#
_cell.length_a   1.000
_cell.length_b   1.000
_cell.length_c   1.000
_cell.angle_alpha   90.00
_cell.angle_beta   90.00
_cell.angle_gamma   90.00
#
_symmetry.space_group_name_H-M   'P 1'
#
loop_
_entity.id
_entity.type
_entity.pdbx_description
1 polymer ?
#
loop_
_entity_poly.entity_id
_entity_poly.type
_entity_poly.pdbx_seq_one_letter_code
_entity_poly.pdbx_strand_id
1 'polypeptide(L)'
;MASTMGIFIIMSFFAFYLARFAATETRTGVYYTMDVKTRNLALSGFERGMQTFKSSRSTSEISGSFNNGNYSISFDSSSTESGVSLPYTNYLTMKSKANIDDVERNLRLIISTLPEAF
;
A
#
# COMPACT_ATOMS: atom_id res chain seq x y z
N MET A 1 -54.29 -19.26 -1.38
CA MET A 1 -53.14 -20.18 -1.22
C MET A 1 -52.12 -20.10 -2.36
N ALA A 2 -52.51 -19.80 -3.62
CA ALA A 2 -51.53 -19.64 -4.72
C ALA A 2 -50.66 -18.35 -4.61
N SER A 3 -51.21 -17.24 -4.08
CA SER A 3 -50.50 -15.96 -3.94
C SER A 3 -49.34 -16.00 -2.91
N THR A 4 -49.54 -16.68 -1.77
CA THR A 4 -48.51 -16.84 -0.73
C THR A 4 -47.33 -17.68 -1.19
N MET A 5 -47.57 -18.72 -2.01
CA MET A 5 -46.49 -19.51 -2.61
C MET A 5 -45.68 -18.71 -3.64
N GLY A 6 -46.35 -17.88 -4.46
CA GLY A 6 -45.67 -16.99 -5.40
C GLY A 6 -44.77 -15.96 -4.72
N ILE A 7 -45.26 -15.35 -3.64
CA ILE A 7 -44.46 -14.43 -2.81
C ILE A 7 -43.23 -15.12 -2.21
N PHE A 8 -43.39 -16.35 -1.72
CA PHE A 8 -42.28 -17.10 -1.13
C PHE A 8 -41.18 -17.41 -2.16
N ILE A 9 -41.57 -17.78 -3.38
CA ILE A 9 -40.62 -18.02 -4.48
C ILE A 9 -39.87 -16.73 -4.83
N ILE A 10 -40.58 -15.61 -4.97
CA ILE A 10 -39.98 -14.31 -5.28
C ILE A 10 -38.99 -13.89 -4.17
N MET A 11 -39.38 -14.01 -2.90
CA MET A 11 -38.50 -13.70 -1.77
C MET A 11 -37.27 -14.61 -1.73
N SER A 12 -37.40 -15.88 -2.12
CA SER A 12 -36.27 -16.81 -2.19
C SER A 12 -35.24 -16.40 -3.25
N PHE A 13 -35.70 -15.96 -4.43
CA PHE A 13 -34.80 -15.42 -5.47
C PHE A 13 -34.09 -14.14 -5.02
N PHE A 14 -34.83 -13.21 -4.41
CA PHE A 14 -34.23 -11.99 -3.86
C PHE A 14 -33.23 -12.29 -2.75
N ALA A 15 -33.55 -13.20 -1.84
CA ALA A 15 -32.64 -13.58 -0.75
C ALA A 15 -31.32 -14.16 -1.28
N PHE A 16 -31.38 -15.04 -2.29
CA PHE A 16 -30.17 -15.59 -2.92
C PHE A 16 -29.34 -14.50 -3.59
N TYR A 17 -29.98 -13.58 -4.32
CA TYR A 17 -29.29 -12.45 -4.95
C TYR A 17 -28.62 -11.55 -3.92
N LEU A 18 -29.33 -11.21 -2.83
CA LEU A 18 -28.81 -10.36 -1.76
C LEU A 18 -27.62 -11.01 -1.04
N ALA A 19 -27.69 -12.32 -0.78
CA ALA A 19 -26.59 -13.06 -0.18
C ALA A 19 -25.32 -12.99 -1.04
N ARG A 20 -25.46 -13.11 -2.37
CA ARG A 20 -24.34 -13.02 -3.29
C ARG A 20 -23.75 -11.61 -3.37
N PHE A 21 -24.63 -10.59 -3.35
CA PHE A 21 -24.23 -9.19 -3.31
C PHE A 21 -23.44 -8.88 -2.03
N ALA A 22 -23.98 -9.25 -0.86
CA ALA A 22 -23.34 -9.04 0.43
C ALA A 22 -21.97 -9.73 0.55
N ALA A 23 -21.85 -10.96 0.03
CA ALA A 23 -20.57 -11.67 0.00
C ALA A 23 -19.51 -10.94 -0.86
N THR A 24 -19.93 -10.41 -2.01
CA THR A 24 -19.05 -9.67 -2.93
C THR A 24 -18.62 -8.33 -2.32
N GLU A 25 -19.54 -7.61 -1.69
CA GLU A 25 -19.26 -6.35 -0.99
C GLU A 25 -18.28 -6.57 0.16
N THR A 26 -18.51 -7.59 0.98
CA THR A 26 -17.60 -7.95 2.09
C THR A 26 -16.19 -8.22 1.59
N ARG A 27 -16.04 -9.04 0.53
CA ARG A 27 -14.73 -9.33 -0.06
C ARG A 27 -14.06 -8.05 -0.56
N THR A 28 -14.80 -7.18 -1.24
CA THR A 28 -14.30 -5.90 -1.76
C THR A 28 -13.86 -4.97 -0.62
N GLY A 29 -14.64 -4.87 0.46
CA GLY A 29 -14.30 -4.08 1.64
C GLY A 29 -13.06 -4.59 2.38
N VAL A 30 -12.86 -5.91 2.42
CA VAL A 30 -11.65 -6.52 2.99
C VAL A 30 -10.42 -6.14 2.16
N TYR A 31 -10.49 -6.24 0.82
CA TYR A 31 -9.37 -5.81 -0.04
C TYR A 31 -9.06 -4.32 0.12
N TYR A 32 -10.09 -3.47 0.21
CA TYR A 32 -9.89 -2.04 0.47
C TYR A 32 -9.18 -1.79 1.81
N THR A 33 -9.58 -2.51 2.86
CA THR A 33 -8.94 -2.38 4.19
C THR A 33 -7.50 -2.88 4.16
N MET A 34 -7.24 -4.01 3.47
CA MET A 34 -5.90 -4.55 3.26
C MET A 34 -5.02 -3.57 2.48
N ASP A 35 -5.61 -2.86 1.51
CA ASP A 35 -4.95 -1.82 0.75
C ASP A 35 -4.45 -0.66 1.61
N VAL A 36 -5.32 -0.16 2.47
CA VAL A 36 -4.99 0.91 3.43
C VAL A 36 -3.89 0.42 4.38
N LYS A 37 -3.99 -0.81 4.90
CA LYS A 37 -2.96 -1.40 5.77
C LYS A 37 -1.60 -1.49 5.07
N THR A 38 -1.58 -1.96 3.83
CA THR A 38 -0.33 -2.09 3.04
C THR A 38 0.28 -0.73 2.73
N ARG A 39 -0.55 0.27 2.43
CA ARG A 39 -0.08 1.66 2.25
C ARG A 39 0.51 2.23 3.54
N ASN A 40 -0.14 2.00 4.69
CA ASN A 40 0.38 2.42 5.98
C ASN A 40 1.70 1.72 6.32
N LEU A 41 1.83 0.43 5.99
CA LEU A 41 3.08 -0.30 6.13
C LEU A 41 4.20 0.30 5.27
N ALA A 42 3.90 0.66 4.02
CA ALA A 42 4.86 1.36 3.16
C ALA A 42 5.26 2.72 3.75
N LEU A 43 4.34 3.47 4.36
CA LEU A 43 4.63 4.73 5.05
C LEU A 43 5.53 4.51 6.27
N SER A 44 5.27 3.49 7.09
CA SER A 44 6.13 3.14 8.22
C SER A 44 7.53 2.70 7.77
N GLY A 45 7.64 1.95 6.67
CA GLY A 45 8.92 1.65 6.04
C GLY A 45 9.65 2.92 5.59
N PHE A 46 8.92 3.88 5.04
CA PHE A 46 9.46 5.17 4.63
C PHE A 46 10.05 5.94 5.82
N GLU A 47 9.30 6.04 6.92
CA GLU A 47 9.77 6.70 8.15
C GLU A 47 11.05 6.05 8.67
N ARG A 48 11.11 4.72 8.72
CA ARG A 48 12.33 3.98 9.11
C ARG A 48 13.51 4.30 8.17
N GLY A 49 13.25 4.36 6.86
CA GLY A 49 14.24 4.73 5.85
C GLY A 49 14.76 6.16 6.07
N MET A 50 13.87 7.11 6.31
CA MET A 50 14.21 8.52 6.58
C MET A 50 15.05 8.66 7.85
N GLN A 51 14.66 8.01 8.94
CA GLN A 51 15.42 8.06 10.21
C GLN A 51 16.83 7.47 10.05
N THR A 52 16.95 6.34 9.34
CA THR A 52 18.25 5.71 9.05
C THR A 52 19.12 6.60 8.18
N PHE A 53 18.53 7.21 7.16
CA PHE A 53 19.22 8.15 6.28
C PHE A 53 19.65 9.41 7.02
N LYS A 54 18.82 9.96 7.90
CA LYS A 54 19.14 11.14 8.72
C LYS A 54 20.33 10.89 9.65
N SER A 55 20.40 9.70 10.27
CA SER A 55 21.47 9.39 11.24
C SER A 55 22.82 9.05 10.59
N SER A 56 22.81 8.33 9.47
CA SER A 56 24.02 7.69 8.92
C SER A 56 24.32 8.03 7.47
N ARG A 57 23.38 8.70 6.77
CA ARG A 57 23.41 8.93 5.31
C ARG A 57 23.58 7.65 4.49
N SER A 58 23.31 6.49 5.08
CA SER A 58 23.37 5.21 4.40
C SER A 58 22.27 5.08 3.36
N THR A 59 22.65 4.65 2.15
CA THR A 59 21.76 4.34 1.03
C THR A 59 21.61 2.83 0.83
N SER A 60 22.07 2.02 1.79
CA SER A 60 21.89 0.58 1.76
C SER A 60 20.41 0.21 1.81
N GLU A 61 20.04 -0.86 1.14
CA GLU A 61 18.68 -1.38 1.20
C GLU A 61 18.31 -1.78 2.64
N ILE A 62 17.10 -1.43 3.04
CA ILE A 62 16.56 -1.76 4.37
C ILE A 62 15.34 -2.63 4.15
N SER A 63 15.29 -3.80 4.78
CA SER A 63 14.10 -4.64 4.77
C SER A 63 13.63 -4.97 6.18
N GLY A 64 12.39 -5.40 6.28
CA GLY A 64 11.81 -5.83 7.53
C GLY A 64 10.38 -6.34 7.37
N SER A 65 9.85 -6.87 8.45
CA SER A 65 8.48 -7.35 8.54
C SER A 65 7.76 -6.66 9.70
N PHE A 66 6.49 -6.28 9.50
CA PHE A 66 5.65 -5.71 10.55
C PHE A 66 4.18 -6.05 10.28
N ASN A 67 3.45 -6.48 11.31
CA ASN A 67 2.03 -6.87 11.23
C ASN A 67 1.72 -7.80 10.05
N ASN A 68 2.45 -8.91 9.94
CA ASN A 68 2.29 -9.94 8.89
C ASN A 68 2.60 -9.45 7.46
N GLY A 69 3.02 -8.21 7.29
CA GLY A 69 3.50 -7.66 6.03
C GLY A 69 5.02 -7.52 5.98
N ASN A 70 5.54 -7.46 4.77
CA ASN A 70 6.96 -7.23 4.50
C ASN A 70 7.14 -5.88 3.82
N TYR A 71 8.23 -5.19 4.13
CA TYR A 71 8.61 -3.96 3.44
C TYR A 71 10.10 -3.93 3.11
N SER A 72 10.43 -3.18 2.08
CA SER A 72 11.79 -2.92 1.60
C SER A 72 11.93 -1.46 1.19
N ILE A 73 13.00 -0.81 1.63
CA ILE A 73 13.40 0.53 1.22
C ILE A 73 14.64 0.43 0.34
N SER A 74 14.61 1.15 -0.78
CA SER A 74 15.71 1.28 -1.73
C SER A 74 15.95 2.76 -2.02
N PHE A 75 17.17 3.07 -2.44
CA PHE A 75 17.63 4.42 -2.69
C PHE A 75 18.28 4.50 -4.07
N ASP A 76 17.94 5.53 -4.83
CA ASP A 76 18.50 5.79 -6.17
C ASP A 76 18.98 7.25 -6.25
N SER A 77 20.27 7.43 -6.47
CA SER A 77 20.94 8.73 -6.60
C SER A 77 21.05 9.24 -8.03
N SER A 78 20.55 8.48 -9.00
CA SER A 78 20.71 8.75 -10.43
C SER A 78 19.39 9.10 -11.10
N SER A 79 18.30 8.44 -10.71
CA SER A 79 17.04 8.48 -11.43
C SER A 79 15.83 8.79 -10.54
N THR A 80 14.86 9.45 -11.17
CA THR A 80 13.50 9.71 -10.66
C THR A 80 12.64 8.46 -10.81
N GLU A 81 11.41 8.49 -10.28
CA GLU A 81 10.45 7.40 -10.44
C GLU A 81 10.20 6.99 -11.91
N SER A 82 10.24 7.94 -12.84
CA SER A 82 9.99 7.69 -14.26
C SER A 82 11.24 7.22 -15.03
N GLY A 83 12.35 6.93 -14.34
CA GLY A 83 13.63 6.55 -14.95
C GLY A 83 14.37 7.70 -15.62
N VAL A 84 13.91 8.94 -15.41
CA VAL A 84 14.61 10.16 -15.88
C VAL A 84 15.66 10.56 -14.86
N SER A 85 16.79 11.12 -15.30
CA SER A 85 17.85 11.55 -14.40
C SER A 85 17.36 12.58 -13.37
N LEU A 86 17.88 12.51 -12.15
CA LEU A 86 17.57 13.48 -11.10
C LEU A 86 18.03 14.89 -11.51
N PRO A 87 17.23 15.92 -11.25
CA PRO A 87 17.54 17.29 -11.68
C PRO A 87 18.75 17.89 -10.96
N TYR A 88 19.09 17.38 -9.77
CA TYR A 88 20.23 17.85 -8.98
C TYR A 88 20.99 16.66 -8.36
N THR A 89 22.31 16.83 -8.21
CA THR A 89 23.22 15.79 -7.67
C THR A 89 23.04 15.55 -6.18
N ASN A 90 22.49 16.52 -5.44
CA ASN A 90 22.15 16.39 -4.04
C ASN A 90 20.76 15.79 -3.82
N TYR A 91 20.07 15.34 -4.86
CA TYR A 91 18.79 14.64 -4.70
C TYR A 91 19.00 13.14 -4.64
N LEU A 92 18.08 12.49 -3.93
CA LEU A 92 18.02 11.06 -3.76
C LEU A 92 16.57 10.62 -3.83
N THR A 93 16.27 9.67 -4.69
CA THR A 93 14.95 9.03 -4.72
C THR A 93 14.95 7.91 -3.69
N MET A 94 14.08 7.99 -2.69
CA MET A 94 13.81 6.89 -1.77
C MET A 94 12.50 6.21 -2.17
N LYS A 95 12.53 4.88 -2.27
CA LYS A 95 11.37 4.06 -2.57
C LYS A 95 11.13 3.06 -1.45
N SER A 96 9.94 3.12 -0.87
CA SER A 96 9.42 2.14 0.07
C SER A 96 8.39 1.26 -0.62
N LYS A 97 8.63 -0.05 -0.62
CA LYS A 97 7.73 -1.08 -1.14
C LYS A 97 7.24 -1.92 0.02
N ALA A 98 5.94 -2.14 0.12
CA ALA A 98 5.33 -3.00 1.11
C ALA A 98 4.36 -3.99 0.47
N ASN A 99 4.27 -5.18 1.07
CA ASN A 99 3.41 -6.26 0.65
C ASN A 99 2.70 -6.86 1.88
N ILE A 100 1.38 -6.99 1.80
CA ILE A 100 0.55 -7.81 2.68
C ILE A 100 -0.31 -8.72 1.80
N ASP A 101 -0.12 -10.03 1.93
CA ASP A 101 -0.81 -11.06 1.12
C ASP A 101 -0.70 -10.81 -0.40
N ASP A 102 -1.82 -10.49 -1.05
CA ASP A 102 -1.93 -10.23 -2.50
C ASP A 102 -1.84 -8.73 -2.84
N VAL A 103 -1.67 -7.86 -1.83
CA VAL A 103 -1.68 -6.41 -2.03
C VAL A 103 -0.27 -5.85 -1.87
N GLU A 104 0.19 -5.19 -2.92
CA GLU A 104 1.46 -4.47 -2.94
C GLU A 104 1.24 -2.96 -3.06
N ARG A 105 1.92 -2.19 -2.21
CA ARG A 105 1.96 -0.74 -2.30
C ARG A 105 3.39 -0.22 -2.34
N ASN A 106 3.60 0.75 -3.22
CA ASN A 106 4.86 1.41 -3.46
C ASN A 106 4.68 2.90 -3.19
N LEU A 107 5.56 3.47 -2.37
CA LEU A 107 5.64 4.90 -2.08
C LEU A 107 7.04 5.40 -2.43
N ARG A 108 7.12 6.62 -2.95
CA ARG A 108 8.37 7.21 -3.40
C ARG A 108 8.39 8.69 -3.07
N LEU A 109 9.54 9.18 -2.64
CA LEU A 109 9.79 10.61 -2.46
C LEU A 109 11.21 10.93 -2.93
N ILE A 110 11.39 12.13 -3.46
CA ILE A 110 12.72 12.70 -3.74
C ILE A 110 13.09 13.55 -2.53
N ILE A 111 14.24 13.25 -1.95
CA ILE A 111 14.75 13.94 -0.77
C ILE A 111 16.07 14.61 -1.10
N SER A 112 16.33 15.76 -0.47
CA SER A 112 17.63 16.41 -0.55
C SER A 112 18.59 15.78 0.46
N THR A 113 19.82 15.53 0.04
CA THR A 113 20.91 15.06 0.90
C THR A 113 21.57 16.21 1.67
N LEU A 114 21.29 17.46 1.30
CA LEU A 114 21.76 18.63 2.03
C LEU A 114 21.19 18.62 3.46
N PRO A 115 21.92 19.21 4.43
CA PRO A 115 21.39 19.40 5.77
C PRO A 115 20.06 20.16 5.75
N GLU A 116 19.22 19.95 6.75
CA GLU A 116 18.10 20.84 7.07
C GLU A 116 18.72 22.19 7.49
N ALA A 117 19.06 23.01 6.50
CA ALA A 117 19.47 24.39 6.70
C ALA A 117 18.18 25.21 6.73
N PHE A 118 17.40 25.09 7.82
CA PHE A 118 16.43 26.04 8.40
C PHE A 118 15.62 25.31 9.48
#